data_AF-A0A1W6MTY9-F1
#
_entry.id   AF-A0A1W6MTY9-F1
#
_cell.length_a   1.000
_cell.length_b   1.000
_cell.length_c   1.000
_cell.angle_alpha   90.00
_cell.angle_beta   90.00
_cell.angle_gamma   90.00
#
_symmetry.space_group_name_H-M   'P 1'
#
loop_
_entity.id
_entity.type
_entity.pdbx_description
1 polymer ?
#
loop_
_entity_poly.entity_id
_entity_poly.type
_entity_poly.pdbx_seq_one_letter_code
_entity_poly.pdbx_strand_id
1 'polypeptide(L)'
;MIREFKYKGETFRVNAHGVAGSEEVFIIHLVDDEEMGEISIDRMTEENDRSAPIDAICVMLCDKLIEAEHIDCSEPGAGFVWAEGKRLRDVLPSNDTAAAH
;
A
#
# COMPACT_ATOMS: atom_id res chain seq x y z
N MET A 1 -6.87 -1.07 -5.52
CA MET A 1 -6.78 0.30 -4.95
C MET A 1 -5.34 0.79 -5.08
N ILE A 2 -5.14 2.00 -5.59
CA ILE A 2 -3.82 2.65 -5.59
C ILE A 2 -3.94 3.99 -4.88
N ARG A 3 -3.19 4.18 -3.78
CA ARG A 3 -3.30 5.38 -2.96
C ARG A 3 -2.02 5.68 -2.19
N GLU A 4 -1.70 6.96 -2.06
CA GLU A 4 -0.60 7.46 -1.24
C GLU A 4 -1.06 7.75 0.21
N PHE A 5 -0.14 7.58 1.15
CA PHE A 5 -0.33 7.87 2.57
C PHE A 5 0.99 8.28 3.22
N LYS A 6 0.88 8.85 4.41
CA LYS A 6 2.01 9.21 5.27
C LYS A 6 2.04 8.33 6.50
N TYR A 7 3.24 7.94 6.91
CA TYR A 7 3.47 7.21 8.14
C TYR A 7 4.88 7.50 8.64
N LYS A 8 5.03 7.81 9.93
CA LYS A 8 6.32 8.17 10.55
C LYS A 8 7.08 9.32 9.87
N GLY A 9 6.37 10.25 9.25
CA GLY A 9 6.94 11.38 8.50
C GLY A 9 7.26 11.06 7.03
N GLU A 10 7.27 9.78 6.67
CA GLU A 10 7.60 9.30 5.33
C GLU A 10 6.35 9.17 4.44
N THR A 11 6.55 9.24 3.13
CA THR A 11 5.49 9.05 2.13
C THR A 11 5.57 7.66 1.54
N PHE A 12 4.45 6.96 1.50
CA PHE A 12 4.33 5.64 0.93
C PHE A 12 3.16 5.56 -0.05
N ARG A 13 3.24 4.63 -0.99
CA ARG A 13 2.15 4.29 -1.90
C ARG A 13 1.77 2.83 -1.71
N VAL A 14 0.47 2.59 -1.48
CA VAL A 14 -0.11 1.25 -1.51
C VAL A 14 -0.71 0.94 -2.87
N ASN A 15 -0.39 -0.23 -3.39
CA ASN A 15 -1.13 -0.90 -4.45
C ASN A 15 -1.74 -2.18 -3.87
N ALA A 16 -3.07 -2.22 -3.72
CA ALA A 16 -3.79 -3.40 -3.25
C ALA A 16 -4.64 -3.99 -4.38
N HIS A 17 -4.50 -5.28 -4.66
CA HIS A 17 -5.23 -6.01 -5.69
C HIS A 17 -6.01 -7.18 -5.10
N GLY A 18 -7.33 -7.23 -5.32
CA GLY A 18 -8.21 -8.28 -4.80
C GLY A 18 -9.36 -7.71 -3.99
N VAL A 19 -9.82 -8.48 -3.00
CA VAL A 19 -10.93 -8.12 -2.10
C VAL A 19 -10.44 -8.02 -0.67
N ALA A 20 -11.10 -7.24 0.17
CA ALA A 20 -10.69 -7.07 1.56
C ALA A 20 -10.58 -8.41 2.31
N GLY A 21 -9.43 -8.62 2.96
CA GLY A 21 -9.07 -9.88 3.64
C GLY A 21 -8.53 -10.97 2.70
N SER A 22 -8.42 -10.71 1.40
CA SER A 22 -7.91 -11.62 0.37
C SER A 22 -7.40 -10.80 -0.82
N GLU A 23 -6.46 -9.90 -0.52
CA GLU A 23 -5.78 -9.04 -1.48
C GLU A 23 -4.26 -9.18 -1.42
N GLU A 24 -3.60 -9.01 -2.56
CA GLU A 24 -2.17 -8.75 -2.63
C GLU A 24 -1.94 -7.27 -2.31
N VAL A 25 -1.07 -6.97 -1.36
CA VAL A 25 -0.76 -5.61 -0.92
C VAL A 25 0.72 -5.34 -1.16
N PHE A 26 0.99 -4.25 -1.87
CA PHE A 26 2.34 -3.79 -2.20
C PHE A 26 2.52 -2.37 -1.70
N ILE A 27 3.59 -2.11 -0.96
CA ILE A 27 3.94 -0.80 -0.38
C ILE A 27 5.26 -0.35 -0.99
N ILE A 28 5.29 0.90 -1.44
CA ILE A 28 6.48 1.55 -2.00
C ILE A 28 6.79 2.78 -1.17
N HIS A 29 8.03 2.93 -0.72
CA HIS A 29 8.55 4.15 -0.09
C HIS A 29 8.93 5.16 -1.17
N LEU A 30 8.44 6.39 -1.01
CA LEU A 30 8.66 7.49 -1.93
C LEU A 30 9.52 8.57 -1.25
N VAL A 31 10.64 8.91 -1.87
CA VAL A 31 11.52 10.03 -1.47
C VAL A 31 11.69 10.94 -2.68
N ASP A 32 11.29 12.20 -2.57
CA ASP A 32 11.32 13.17 -3.68
C ASP A 32 10.67 12.65 -4.98
N ASP A 33 9.53 11.96 -4.85
CA ASP A 33 8.80 11.27 -5.93
C ASP A 33 9.55 10.08 -6.60
N GLU A 34 10.69 9.67 -6.06
CA GLU A 34 11.44 8.48 -6.49
C GLU A 34 11.12 7.25 -5.60
N GLU A 35 11.09 6.06 -6.22
CA GLU A 35 10.81 4.79 -5.55
C GLU A 35 12.10 4.22 -4.94
N MET A 36 12.20 4.23 -3.61
CA MET A 36 13.44 3.88 -2.91
C MET A 36 13.45 2.47 -2.30
N GLY A 37 12.29 1.91 -1.99
CA GLY A 37 12.16 0.59 -1.38
C GLY A 37 10.73 0.07 -1.47
N GLU A 38 10.59 -1.25 -1.49
CA GLU A 38 9.31 -1.92 -1.64
C GLU A 38 9.16 -3.14 -0.73
N ILE A 39 7.92 -3.41 -0.32
CA ILE A 39 7.56 -4.63 0.40
C ILE A 39 6.16 -5.06 0.01
N SER A 40 5.89 -6.36 0.03
CA SER A 40 4.59 -6.92 -0.31
C SER A 40 4.17 -8.06 0.59
N ILE A 41 2.87 -8.35 0.56
CA ILE A 41 2.27 -9.56 1.13
C ILE A 41 1.13 -10.04 0.24
N ASP A 42 1.11 -11.33 -0.04
CA ASP A 42 -0.04 -12.01 -0.64
C ASP A 42 -0.96 -12.54 0.46
N ARG A 43 -2.02 -11.79 0.80
CA ARG A 43 -2.96 -12.20 1.85
C ARG A 43 -3.83 -13.41 1.47
N MET A 44 -3.77 -13.87 0.21
CA MET A 44 -4.49 -15.04 -0.27
C MET A 44 -3.76 -16.33 0.11
N THR A 45 -2.43 -16.33 0.02
CA THR A 45 -1.61 -17.54 0.19
C THR A 45 -0.75 -17.53 1.46
N GLU A 46 -0.35 -16.36 1.94
CA GLU A 46 0.46 -16.24 3.16
C GLU A 46 -0.39 -16.25 4.43
N GLU A 47 0.19 -16.72 5.54
CA GLU A 47 -0.44 -16.64 6.86
C GLU A 47 -0.55 -15.17 7.30
N ASN A 48 -1.78 -14.70 7.48
CA ASN A 48 -2.06 -13.32 7.86
C ASN A 48 -3.41 -13.19 8.58
N ASP A 49 -3.59 -12.08 9.29
CA ASP A 49 -4.89 -11.70 9.81
C ASP A 49 -5.78 -11.17 8.67
N ARG A 50 -6.67 -12.03 8.16
CA ARG A 50 -7.63 -11.69 7.10
C ARG A 50 -8.75 -10.76 7.57
N SER A 51 -8.91 -10.58 8.88
CA SER A 51 -9.88 -9.64 9.45
C SER A 51 -9.31 -8.22 9.61
N ALA A 52 -7.98 -8.08 9.52
CA ALA A 52 -7.32 -6.79 9.67
C ALA A 52 -7.70 -5.82 8.53
N PRO A 53 -8.02 -4.55 8.85
CA PRO A 53 -8.28 -3.53 7.85
C PRO A 53 -7.00 -3.21 7.06
N ILE A 54 -7.16 -2.72 5.83
CA ILE A 54 -6.02 -2.42 4.94
C ILE A 54 -5.02 -1.43 5.56
N ASP A 55 -5.50 -0.45 6.32
CA ASP A 55 -4.69 0.54 7.02
C ASP A 55 -3.73 -0.13 8.01
N ALA A 56 -4.19 -1.17 8.73
CA ALA A 56 -3.34 -1.94 9.65
C ALA A 56 -2.29 -2.79 8.90
N ILE A 57 -2.66 -3.34 7.73
CA ILE A 57 -1.71 -4.05 6.87
C ILE A 57 -0.64 -3.09 6.33
N CYS A 58 -1.02 -1.89 5.91
CA CYS A 58 -0.08 -0.87 5.43
C CYS A 58 0.93 -0.51 6.53
N VAL A 59 0.46 -0.26 7.77
CA VAL A 59 1.33 0.04 8.91
C VAL A 59 2.31 -1.09 9.20
N MET A 60 1.82 -2.34 9.28
CA MET A 60 2.68 -3.51 9.50
C MET A 60 3.77 -3.64 8.43
N LEU A 61 3.41 -3.44 7.16
CA LEU A 61 4.37 -3.54 6.05
C LEU A 61 5.37 -2.38 6.09
N CYS A 62 4.93 -1.15 6.36
CA CYS A 62 5.83 -0.02 6.54
C CYS A 62 6.83 -0.25 7.69
N ASP A 63 6.38 -0.75 8.84
CA ASP A 63 7.28 -1.04 9.96
C ASP A 63 8.37 -2.06 9.57
N LYS A 64 7.99 -3.11 8.85
CA LYS A 64 8.95 -4.11 8.33
C LYS A 64 9.92 -3.51 7.31
N LEU A 65 9.43 -2.68 6.39
CA LEU A 65 10.27 -2.02 5.38
C LEU A 65 11.26 -1.04 6.03
N ILE A 66 10.80 -0.24 6.98
CA ILE A 66 11.63 0.70 7.74
C ILE A 66 12.76 -0.03 8.48
N GLU A 67 12.44 -1.16 9.11
CA GLU A 67 13.43 -1.98 9.80
C GLU A 67 14.43 -2.60 8.81
N ALA A 68 13.96 -3.16 7.70
CA ALA A 68 14.78 -3.85 6.71
C ALA A 68 15.76 -2.92 5.97
N GLU A 69 15.28 -1.74 5.58
CA GLU A 69 16.04 -0.76 4.79
C GLU A 69 16.71 0.32 5.67
N HIS A 70 16.59 0.22 6.99
CA HIS A 70 17.11 1.19 7.95
C HIS A 70 16.70 2.64 7.64
N ILE A 71 15.43 2.84 7.27
CA ILE A 71 14.89 4.15 6.89
C ILE A 71 14.88 5.07 8.11
N ASP A 72 15.62 6.19 8.02
CA ASP A 72 15.63 7.24 9.04
C ASP A 72 14.35 8.08 8.93
N CYS A 73 13.34 7.67 9.70
CA CYS A 73 12.02 8.30 9.69
C CYS A 73 12.09 9.73 10.24
N SER A 74 11.65 10.69 9.44
CA SER A 74 11.65 12.11 9.81
C SER A 74 10.76 12.44 11.02
N GLU A 75 9.66 11.70 11.23
CA GLU A 75 8.76 11.88 12.38
C GLU A 75 8.33 10.52 12.98
N PRO A 76 9.17 9.81 13.75
CA PRO A 76 8.89 8.43 14.20
C PRO A 76 7.61 8.22 15.02
N GLY A 77 7.07 9.30 15.60
CA GLY A 77 5.81 9.29 16.37
C GLY A 77 4.57 9.64 15.54
N ALA A 78 4.71 10.00 14.27
CA ALA A 78 3.59 10.36 13.41
C ALA A 78 2.77 9.12 13.01
N GLY A 79 1.47 9.19 13.26
CA GLY A 79 0.53 8.13 12.92
C GLY A 79 0.28 8.00 11.41
N PHE A 80 -0.45 6.95 11.05
CA PHE A 80 -0.88 6.70 9.68
C PHE A 80 -1.95 7.72 9.24
N VAL A 81 -1.73 8.37 8.10
CA VAL A 81 -2.69 9.33 7.52
C VAL A 81 -2.73 9.17 6.00
N TRP A 82 -3.91 8.94 5.45
CA TRP A 82 -4.10 8.94 3.99
C TRP A 82 -3.79 10.31 3.40
N ALA A 83 -3.03 10.36 2.30
CA ALA A 83 -2.79 11.61 1.60
C ALA A 83 -4.12 12.11 0.98
N GLU A 84 -4.45 13.38 1.20
CA GLU A 84 -5.55 14.06 0.50
C GLU A 84 -5.11 14.38 -0.93
N GLY A 85 -5.77 13.80 -1.94
CA GLY A 85 -5.69 14.35 -3.31
C GLY A 85 -5.26 13.42 -4.46
N LYS A 86 -4.84 12.18 -4.24
CA LYS A 86 -4.51 11.25 -5.36
C LYS A 86 -4.98 9.82 -5.08
N ARG A 87 -6.27 9.56 -5.24
CA ARG A 87 -6.71 8.20 -5.64
C ARG A 87 -6.32 8.06 -7.11
N LEU A 88 -5.18 7.43 -7.37
CA LEU A 88 -4.61 7.39 -8.73
C LEU A 88 -5.42 6.52 -9.69
N ARG A 89 -6.25 5.59 -9.20
CA ARG A 89 -7.34 4.91 -9.93
C ARG A 89 -8.09 3.95 -8.99
N ASP A 90 -9.42 3.97 -9.06
CA ASP A 90 -10.20 2.75 -8.84
C ASP A 90 -9.96 1.87 -10.08
N VAL A 91 -9.70 0.59 -9.84
CA VAL A 91 -9.20 -0.40 -10.80
C VAL A 91 -9.90 -0.25 -12.16
N LEU A 92 -9.13 -0.24 -13.26
CA LEU A 92 -9.68 -0.24 -14.62
C LEU A 92 -10.74 -1.35 -14.72
N PRO A 93 -11.92 -1.12 -15.30
CA PRO A 93 -12.82 -2.21 -15.61
C PRO A 93 -12.03 -3.21 -16.48
N SER A 94 -12.04 -4.49 -16.10
CA SER A 94 -11.71 -5.56 -17.04
C SER A 94 -12.39 -5.24 -18.36
N ASN A 95 -11.64 -5.30 -19.46
CA ASN A 95 -12.22 -5.19 -20.80
C ASN A 95 -13.17 -6.38 -21.01
N ASP A 96 -14.39 -6.24 -20.51
CA ASP A 96 -15.56 -7.01 -20.88
C ASP A 96 -16.37 -6.15 -21.86
N THR A 97 -15.74 -5.78 -22.96
CA THR A 97 -16.48 -5.49 -24.20
C THR A 97 -16.31 -6.68 -25.11
N ALA A 98 -17.05 -7.73 -24.76
CA ALA A 98 -17.63 -8.58 -25.76
C ALA A 98 -18.56 -7.76 -26.67
N ALA A 99 -18.44 -8.05 -27.97
CA ALA A 99 -19.49 -8.02 -28.99
C ALA A 99 -19.94 -6.70 -29.67
N ALA A 100 -20.13 -6.90 -30.99
CA ALA A 100 -20.97 -6.19 -31.96
C ALA A 100 -20.39 -4.95 -32.65
N HIS A 101 -19.87 -5.15 -33.87
CA HIS A 101 -20.59 -4.75 -35.09
C HIS A 101 -20.10 -5.54 -36.30
#